data_AF-A0A7V5BE19-F1
#
_entry.id   AF-A0A7V5BE19-F1
#
_cell.length_a   1.000
_cell.length_b   1.000
_cell.length_c   1.000
_cell.angle_alpha   90.00
_cell.angle_beta   90.00
_cell.angle_gamma   90.00
#
_symmetry.space_group_name_H-M   'P 1'
#
loop_
_entity.id
_entity.type
_entity.pdbx_description
1 polymer ?
#
loop_
_entity_poly.entity_id
_entity_poly.type
_entity_poly.pdbx_seq_one_letter_code
_entity_poly.pdbx_strand_id
1 'polypeptide(L)'
;MQETDVIIVDGIDKDTYLNICREAVEYAVISIPFTYNRMGIRNLKKKISNIAKGKLAEGLFFYFCESNQIPIDKSIGQTPFYMPDKTDFVFQNAEWDIKNNFLYHKGNYLFKKYYKWLPGLIPHKSATDQWAKRNKLALSSTTEKRYLFTFLKAADSLDERKQLIDIHLSEKQEKYLTELCHQFRNNRRSKEQPFDASSFWHQFYQGENRAMLFRLKDFPQLIITGYAGPHQWHHFKDSGENRIWNNGLMRTVINNSYSRIHKLPAFASLVPHLKEGMERAHFSHPKGRRNPYLS
;
A
#
# COMPACT_ATOMS: atom_id res chain seq x y z
N MET A 1 26.92 -10.99 11.41
CA MET A 1 25.88 -10.89 10.36
C MET A 1 24.99 -9.67 10.68
N GLN A 2 25.41 -8.48 10.26
CA GLN A 2 24.65 -7.26 10.49
C GLN A 2 24.73 -6.36 9.25
N GLU A 3 23.83 -6.56 8.31
CA GLU A 3 23.38 -5.48 7.42
C GLU A 3 21.90 -5.69 7.11
N THR A 4 21.07 -4.72 7.46
CA THR A 4 19.65 -4.70 7.11
C THR A 4 19.53 -4.48 5.60
N ASP A 5 19.46 -5.57 4.85
CA ASP A 5 19.28 -5.50 3.40
C ASP A 5 17.95 -4.83 3.06
N VAL A 6 18.02 -3.84 2.18
CA VAL A 6 16.88 -3.15 1.61
C VAL A 6 16.79 -3.57 0.15
N ILE A 7 15.59 -3.96 -0.27
CA ILE A 7 15.29 -4.31 -1.65
C ILE A 7 14.67 -3.08 -2.32
N ILE A 8 15.22 -2.70 -3.47
CA ILE A 8 14.67 -1.65 -4.34
C ILE A 8 14.00 -2.39 -5.49
N VAL A 9 12.69 -2.21 -5.66
CA VAL A 9 11.93 -2.79 -6.77
C VAL A 9 12.04 -1.85 -7.97
N ASP A 10 12.82 -2.22 -8.97
CA ASP A 10 13.16 -1.39 -10.12
C ASP A 10 13.13 -2.14 -11.45
N GLY A 11 12.81 -1.48 -12.55
CA GLY A 11 12.74 -2.11 -13.88
C GLY A 11 11.37 -2.71 -14.24
N ILE A 12 10.32 -2.29 -13.54
CA ILE A 12 8.94 -2.52 -13.96
C ILE A 12 8.70 -1.67 -15.21
N ASP A 13 8.22 -2.27 -16.29
CA ASP A 13 7.88 -1.52 -17.49
C ASP A 13 6.70 -0.57 -17.23
N LYS A 14 6.62 0.48 -18.05
CA LYS A 14 5.67 1.57 -17.84
C LYS A 14 4.21 1.11 -17.89
N ASP A 15 3.88 0.18 -18.78
CA ASP A 15 2.50 -0.24 -18.99
C ASP A 15 2.03 -1.12 -17.83
N THR A 16 2.87 -2.04 -17.37
CA THR A 16 2.64 -2.82 -16.15
C THR A 16 2.45 -1.90 -14.94
N TYR A 17 3.31 -0.91 -14.74
CA TYR A 17 3.19 0.02 -13.62
C TYR A 17 1.87 0.82 -13.69
N LEU A 18 1.52 1.33 -14.88
CA LEU A 18 0.27 2.05 -15.10
C LEU A 18 -0.96 1.16 -14.86
N ASN A 19 -0.89 -0.13 -15.21
CA ASN A 19 -1.96 -1.07 -14.92
C ASN A 19 -2.14 -1.29 -13.40
N ILE A 20 -1.05 -1.54 -12.67
CA ILE A 20 -1.07 -1.65 -11.20
C ILE A 20 -1.65 -0.38 -10.57
N CYS A 21 -1.23 0.80 -11.05
CA CYS A 21 -1.75 2.07 -10.57
C CYS A 21 -3.25 2.25 -10.88
N ARG A 22 -3.70 1.80 -12.05
CA ARG A 22 -5.12 1.86 -12.45
C ARG A 22 -5.98 0.98 -11.54
N GLU A 23 -5.58 -0.26 -11.31
CA GLU A 23 -6.27 -1.18 -10.39
C GLU A 23 -6.37 -0.57 -8.97
N ALA A 24 -5.29 0.04 -8.49
CA ALA A 24 -5.27 0.72 -7.21
C ALA A 24 -6.24 1.92 -7.14
N VAL A 25 -6.30 2.73 -8.20
CA VAL A 25 -7.23 3.87 -8.30
C VAL A 25 -8.67 3.40 -8.40
N GLU A 26 -8.95 2.37 -9.21
CA GLU A 26 -10.29 1.84 -9.39
C GLU A 26 -10.82 1.22 -8.09
N TYR A 27 -10.00 0.46 -7.38
CA TYR A 27 -10.33 -0.02 -6.03
C TYR A 27 -10.63 1.15 -5.08
N ALA A 28 -9.81 2.20 -5.09
CA ALA A 28 -10.01 3.36 -4.22
C ALA A 28 -11.33 4.10 -4.51
N VAL A 29 -11.72 4.19 -5.78
CA VAL A 29 -12.97 4.81 -6.22
C VAL A 29 -14.18 3.98 -5.77
N ILE A 30 -14.22 2.68 -6.10
CA ILE A 30 -15.40 1.84 -5.78
C ILE A 30 -15.58 1.61 -4.27
N SER A 31 -14.48 1.55 -3.51
CA SER A 31 -14.52 1.35 -2.05
C SER A 31 -14.78 2.64 -1.25
N ILE A 32 -14.77 3.82 -1.91
CA ILE A 32 -14.82 5.11 -1.22
C ILE A 32 -16.00 5.30 -0.23
N PRO A 33 -17.22 4.79 -0.49
CA PRO A 33 -18.34 4.94 0.43
C PRO A 33 -18.16 4.16 1.75
N PHE A 34 -17.41 3.07 1.70
CA PHE A 34 -17.22 2.10 2.79
C PHE A 34 -15.94 2.34 3.60
N THR A 35 -14.99 3.10 3.05
CA THR A 35 -13.73 3.38 3.73
C THR A 35 -13.90 4.33 4.92
N TYR A 36 -13.43 3.88 6.09
CA TYR A 36 -13.44 4.66 7.32
C TYR A 36 -12.47 5.85 7.22
N ASN A 37 -12.97 7.06 7.46
CA ASN A 37 -12.18 8.28 7.37
C ASN A 37 -11.30 8.50 8.61
N ARG A 38 -10.25 7.66 8.76
CA ARG A 38 -9.29 7.75 9.88
C ARG A 38 -8.59 9.10 9.97
N MET A 39 -8.41 9.75 8.82
CA MET A 39 -7.66 11.00 8.66
C MET A 39 -8.53 12.27 8.66
N GLY A 40 -9.86 12.15 8.76
CA GLY A 40 -10.77 13.30 8.72
C GLY A 40 -10.76 14.11 7.42
N ILE A 41 -10.29 13.52 6.31
CA ILE A 41 -10.15 14.19 5.02
C ILE A 41 -11.54 14.40 4.41
N ARG A 42 -11.90 15.66 4.14
CA ARG A 42 -13.18 16.03 3.51
C ARG A 42 -13.15 15.99 1.99
N ASN A 43 -11.99 16.27 1.38
CA ASN A 43 -11.83 16.29 -0.07
C ASN A 43 -11.82 14.87 -0.65
N LEU A 44 -12.79 14.56 -1.52
CA LEU A 44 -12.98 13.24 -2.10
C LEU A 44 -11.78 12.77 -2.93
N LYS A 45 -11.27 13.62 -3.83
CA LYS A 45 -10.10 13.34 -4.69
C LYS A 45 -8.85 13.01 -3.86
N LYS A 46 -8.59 13.77 -2.78
CA LYS A 46 -7.48 13.50 -1.84
C LYS A 46 -7.68 12.19 -1.09
N LYS A 47 -8.91 11.84 -0.71
CA LYS A 47 -9.23 10.56 -0.06
C LYS A 47 -8.96 9.38 -1.00
N ILE A 48 -9.43 9.46 -2.25
CA ILE A 48 -9.18 8.46 -3.29
C ILE A 48 -7.68 8.31 -3.54
N SER A 49 -6.95 9.42 -3.76
CA SER A 49 -5.49 9.40 -3.98
C SER A 49 -4.75 8.71 -2.83
N ASN A 50 -5.14 8.96 -1.57
CA ASN A 50 -4.48 8.34 -0.42
C ASN A 50 -4.77 6.83 -0.28
N ILE A 51 -5.97 6.36 -0.66
CA ILE A 51 -6.27 4.92 -0.69
C ILE A 51 -5.50 4.26 -1.84
N ALA A 52 -5.55 4.85 -3.04
CA ALA A 52 -4.86 4.37 -4.23
C ALA A 52 -3.35 4.25 -4.01
N LYS A 53 -2.75 5.21 -3.30
CA LYS A 53 -1.34 5.17 -2.88
C LYS A 53 -0.97 3.94 -2.04
N GLY A 54 -1.85 3.52 -1.13
CA GLY A 54 -1.67 2.29 -0.35
C GLY A 54 -1.74 1.05 -1.24
N LYS A 55 -2.80 0.96 -2.05
CA LYS A 55 -3.00 -0.17 -2.98
C LYS A 55 -1.94 -0.26 -4.08
N LEU A 56 -1.37 0.87 -4.52
CA LEU A 56 -0.22 0.89 -5.42
C LEU A 56 0.99 0.21 -4.78
N ALA A 57 1.29 0.51 -3.51
CA ALA A 57 2.40 -0.13 -2.81
C ALA A 57 2.19 -1.65 -2.63
N GLU A 58 0.96 -2.08 -2.33
CA GLU A 58 0.59 -3.50 -2.29
C GLU A 58 0.78 -4.17 -3.66
N GLY A 59 0.24 -3.57 -4.73
CA GLY A 59 0.36 -4.11 -6.08
C GLY A 59 1.81 -4.21 -6.57
N LEU A 60 2.64 -3.21 -6.29
CA LEU A 60 4.08 -3.25 -6.61
C LEU A 60 4.81 -4.36 -5.82
N PHE A 61 4.43 -4.59 -4.56
CA PHE A 61 4.98 -5.70 -3.77
C PHE A 61 4.55 -7.05 -4.32
N PHE A 62 3.29 -7.21 -4.71
CA PHE A 62 2.79 -8.45 -5.30
C PHE A 62 3.46 -8.76 -6.64
N TYR A 63 3.64 -7.75 -7.49
CA TYR A 63 4.41 -7.89 -8.73
C TYR A 63 5.85 -8.33 -8.46
N PHE A 64 6.51 -7.74 -7.46
CA PHE A 64 7.83 -8.15 -7.02
C PHE A 64 7.87 -9.62 -6.59
N CYS A 65 6.92 -10.05 -5.75
CA CYS A 65 6.84 -11.44 -5.28
C CYS A 65 6.60 -12.43 -6.43
N GLU A 66 5.69 -12.11 -7.35
CA GLU A 66 5.42 -12.95 -8.52
C GLU A 66 6.65 -13.08 -9.43
N SER A 67 7.29 -11.95 -9.74
CA SER A 67 8.49 -11.91 -10.59
C SER A 67 9.68 -12.68 -10.01
N ASN A 68 9.72 -12.81 -8.68
CA ASN A 68 10.78 -13.49 -7.94
C ASN A 68 10.34 -14.85 -7.37
N GLN A 69 9.19 -15.38 -7.80
CA GLN A 69 8.67 -16.68 -7.37
C GLN A 69 8.56 -16.83 -5.84
N ILE A 70 8.27 -15.74 -5.13
CA ILE A 70 8.00 -15.76 -3.69
C ILE A 70 6.56 -16.23 -3.49
N PRO A 71 6.31 -17.39 -2.84
CA PRO A 71 4.99 -18.01 -2.77
C PRO A 71 4.12 -17.37 -1.69
N ILE A 72 3.65 -16.15 -1.94
CA ILE A 72 2.64 -15.48 -1.11
C ILE A 72 1.22 -15.84 -1.57
N ASP A 73 0.28 -15.88 -0.64
CA ASP A 73 -1.15 -16.03 -0.95
C ASP A 73 -1.91 -14.74 -0.65
N LYS A 74 -2.29 -14.02 -1.72
CA LYS A 74 -3.09 -12.79 -1.65
C LYS A 74 -4.59 -13.04 -1.52
N SER A 75 -5.06 -14.28 -1.74
CA SER A 75 -6.49 -14.59 -1.87
C SER A 75 -7.17 -14.89 -0.53
N ILE A 76 -6.48 -15.55 0.41
CA ILE A 76 -7.07 -16.01 1.67
C ILE A 76 -7.56 -14.83 2.56
N GLY A 77 -6.85 -13.70 2.52
CA GLY A 77 -7.15 -12.51 3.32
C GLY A 77 -8.07 -11.49 2.65
N GLN A 78 -8.23 -11.58 1.32
CA GLN A 78 -8.92 -10.59 0.53
C GLN A 78 -10.43 -10.66 0.74
N THR A 79 -11.06 -9.49 0.82
CA THR A 79 -12.51 -9.36 0.94
C THR A 79 -13.07 -8.51 -0.21
N PRO A 80 -14.39 -8.55 -0.45
CA PRO A 80 -15.02 -7.65 -1.43
C PRO A 80 -14.77 -6.17 -1.11
N PHE A 81 -14.84 -5.30 -2.11
CA PHE A 81 -14.48 -3.86 -2.01
C PHE A 81 -15.23 -3.06 -0.93
N TYR A 82 -16.37 -3.56 -0.45
CA TYR A 82 -17.20 -2.92 0.57
C TYR A 82 -16.89 -3.42 2.00
N MET A 83 -15.98 -4.38 2.15
CA MET A 83 -15.54 -4.93 3.42
C MET A 83 -14.05 -4.62 3.67
N PRO A 84 -13.62 -4.50 4.94
CA PRO A 84 -12.21 -4.44 5.25
C PRO A 84 -11.55 -5.80 5.01
N ASP A 85 -10.42 -5.79 4.29
CA ASP A 85 -9.57 -6.97 4.14
C ASP A 85 -9.11 -7.49 5.50
N LYS A 86 -8.99 -8.81 5.62
CA LYS A 86 -8.52 -9.47 6.84
C LYS A 86 -7.01 -9.28 7.02
N THR A 87 -6.29 -9.43 5.92
CA THR A 87 -4.85 -9.22 5.79
C THR A 87 -4.49 -9.01 4.32
N ASP A 88 -3.33 -8.43 4.02
CA ASP A 88 -2.94 -8.13 2.65
C ASP A 88 -2.43 -9.41 1.94
N PHE A 89 -1.74 -10.31 2.65
CA PHE A 89 -1.35 -11.62 2.15
C PHE A 89 -1.02 -12.61 3.29
N VAL A 90 -0.91 -13.89 2.95
CA VAL A 90 -0.38 -14.95 3.83
C VAL A 90 0.96 -15.43 3.29
N PHE A 91 1.95 -15.59 4.16
CA PHE A 91 3.27 -16.12 3.81
C PHE A 91 3.92 -16.79 5.03
N GLN A 92 4.47 -18.00 4.84
CA GLN A 92 5.07 -18.81 5.91
C GLN A 92 4.17 -18.96 7.15
N ASN A 93 2.90 -19.28 6.91
CA ASN A 93 1.87 -19.48 7.93
C ASN A 93 1.54 -18.25 8.80
N ALA A 94 1.88 -17.05 8.35
CA ALA A 94 1.57 -15.80 9.04
C ALA A 94 0.66 -14.89 8.19
N GLU A 95 -0.19 -14.09 8.85
CA GLU A 95 -0.92 -12.96 8.28
C GLU A 95 0.01 -11.77 8.11
N TRP A 96 0.04 -11.14 6.94
CA TRP A 96 0.89 -10.00 6.65
C TRP A 96 0.12 -8.78 6.21
N ASP A 97 0.35 -7.68 6.92
CA ASP A 97 -0.14 -6.37 6.52
C ASP A 97 1.04 -5.47 6.08
N ILE A 98 0.94 -4.90 4.89
CA ILE A 98 1.89 -3.94 4.35
C ILE A 98 1.62 -2.57 4.96
N LYS A 99 2.70 -1.90 5.36
CA LYS A 99 2.71 -0.54 5.92
C LYS A 99 3.64 0.32 5.08
N ASN A 100 3.07 0.86 4.01
CA ASN A 100 3.76 1.80 3.16
C ASN A 100 3.76 3.21 3.75
N ASN A 101 4.91 3.87 3.71
CA ASN A 101 5.02 5.30 3.99
C ASN A 101 5.60 6.07 2.81
N PHE A 102 5.29 7.37 2.76
CA PHE A 102 5.70 8.24 1.66
C PHE A 102 6.84 9.17 2.06
N LEU A 103 7.88 9.17 1.24
CA LEU A 103 9.08 9.97 1.44
C LEU A 103 9.09 11.22 0.57
N TYR A 104 9.68 12.29 1.10
CA TYR A 104 9.83 13.58 0.43
C TYR A 104 11.31 13.93 0.37
N HIS A 105 11.92 13.80 -0.80
CA HIS A 105 13.33 14.11 -1.01
C HIS A 105 13.63 14.35 -2.49
N LYS A 106 14.70 15.11 -2.77
CA LYS A 106 15.22 15.27 -4.13
C LYS A 106 15.87 13.96 -4.62
N GLY A 107 15.85 13.76 -5.94
CA GLY A 107 16.42 12.57 -6.58
C GLY A 107 15.50 11.34 -6.52
N ASN A 108 15.90 10.26 -7.18
CA ASN A 108 15.05 9.07 -7.34
C ASN A 108 15.04 8.19 -6.08
N TYR A 109 16.15 8.16 -5.34
CA TYR A 109 16.31 7.36 -4.12
C TYR A 109 17.15 8.08 -3.08
N LEU A 110 16.99 7.66 -1.82
CA LEU A 110 17.94 8.00 -0.75
C LEU A 110 19.16 7.07 -0.87
N PHE A 111 20.32 7.51 -0.40
CA PHE A 111 21.43 6.58 -0.18
C PHE A 111 20.98 5.39 0.68
N LYS A 112 21.30 4.15 0.27
CA LYS A 112 20.80 2.90 0.88
C LYS A 112 20.85 2.90 2.41
N LYS A 113 21.92 3.45 2.99
CA LYS A 113 22.11 3.58 4.44
C LYS A 113 20.98 4.33 5.16
N TYR A 114 20.30 5.27 4.50
CA TYR A 114 19.25 6.09 5.13
C TYR A 114 17.92 5.35 5.29
N TYR A 115 17.62 4.38 4.42
CA TYR A 115 16.40 3.56 4.56
C TYR A 115 16.39 2.77 5.87
N LYS A 116 17.56 2.31 6.34
CA LYS A 116 17.75 1.64 7.64
C LYS A 116 17.36 2.53 8.84
N TRP A 117 17.38 3.85 8.67
CA TRP A 117 17.04 4.80 9.72
C TRP A 117 15.59 5.29 9.67
N LEU A 118 14.82 4.90 8.65
CA LEU A 118 13.40 5.23 8.60
C LEU A 118 12.65 4.51 9.72
N PRO A 119 11.50 5.04 10.15
CA PRO A 119 10.66 4.38 11.13
C PRO A 119 9.66 3.44 10.42
N GLY A 120 9.55 2.21 10.90
CA GLY A 120 8.39 1.36 10.63
C GLY A 120 7.24 1.83 11.52
N LEU A 121 6.14 2.28 10.89
CA LEU A 121 4.99 2.87 11.59
C LEU A 121 3.77 1.95 11.53
N ILE A 122 3.14 1.72 12.68
CA ILE A 122 1.86 1.02 12.80
C ILE A 122 0.86 1.96 13.47
N PRO A 123 -0.34 2.20 12.90
CA PRO A 123 -1.37 3.05 13.52
C PRO A 123 -1.70 2.67 14.97
N HIS A 124 -1.70 3.66 15.85
CA HIS A 124 -1.94 3.54 17.29
C HIS A 124 -2.64 4.78 17.87
N LYS A 125 -3.83 5.13 17.38
CA LYS A 125 -4.65 6.22 17.92
C LYS A 125 -5.59 5.76 19.05
N SER A 126 -6.02 4.50 19.03
CA SER A 126 -6.97 3.96 20.00
C SER A 126 -6.76 2.45 20.24
N ALA A 127 -7.45 1.91 21.24
CA ALA A 127 -7.49 0.47 21.51
C ALA A 127 -8.10 -0.38 20.37
N THR A 128 -8.69 0.25 19.36
CA THR A 128 -9.28 -0.43 18.20
C THR A 128 -8.40 -0.37 16.94
N ASP A 129 -7.26 0.30 17.01
CA ASP A 129 -6.31 0.41 15.90
C ASP A 129 -5.39 -0.82 15.73
N GLN A 130 -4.60 -0.80 14.67
CA GLN A 130 -3.77 -1.93 14.22
C GLN A 130 -2.73 -2.34 15.25
N TRP A 131 -2.08 -1.40 15.94
CA TRP A 131 -1.13 -1.74 17.00
C TRP A 131 -1.79 -2.49 18.16
N ALA A 132 -2.97 -2.05 18.60
CA ALA A 132 -3.71 -2.73 19.68
C ALA A 132 -4.18 -4.14 19.26
N LYS A 133 -4.36 -4.37 17.96
CA LYS A 133 -4.77 -5.65 17.37
C LYS A 133 -3.60 -6.51 16.87
N ARG A 134 -2.34 -6.12 17.11
CA ARG A 134 -1.15 -6.80 16.56
C ARG A 134 -1.01 -8.30 16.91
N ASN A 135 -1.68 -8.75 17.97
CA ASN A 135 -1.69 -10.16 18.39
C ASN A 135 -3.02 -10.88 18.05
N LYS A 136 -3.93 -10.21 17.34
CA LYS A 136 -5.21 -10.80 16.93
C LYS A 136 -5.08 -11.30 15.50
N LEU A 137 -5.39 -12.58 15.30
CA LEU A 137 -5.48 -13.22 14.00
C LEU A 137 -6.90 -13.09 13.44
N ALA A 138 -7.00 -12.83 12.15
CA ALA A 138 -8.25 -12.85 11.40
C ALA A 138 -8.54 -14.22 10.76
N LEU A 139 -7.53 -15.08 10.65
CA LEU A 139 -7.53 -16.39 10.00
C LEU A 139 -7.08 -17.46 10.98
N SER A 140 -7.95 -18.44 11.24
CA SER A 140 -7.65 -19.56 12.15
C SER A 140 -6.55 -20.50 11.64
N SER A 141 -6.21 -20.44 10.36
CA SER A 141 -5.18 -21.26 9.74
C SER A 141 -3.76 -20.74 9.95
N THR A 142 -3.59 -19.52 10.47
CA THR A 142 -2.27 -18.87 10.63
C THR A 142 -1.81 -18.87 12.08
N THR A 143 -0.51 -18.67 12.32
CA THR A 143 0.07 -18.70 13.67
C THR A 143 0.37 -17.32 14.24
N GLU A 144 0.62 -16.33 13.40
CA GLU A 144 0.96 -14.99 13.84
C GLU A 144 0.64 -13.90 12.83
N LYS A 145 0.60 -12.66 13.30
CA LYS A 145 0.46 -11.47 12.47
C LYS A 145 1.78 -10.72 12.37
N ARG A 146 2.14 -10.34 11.16
CA ARG A 146 3.36 -9.61 10.81
C ARG A 146 3.01 -8.33 10.05
N TYR A 147 3.88 -7.34 10.18
CA TYR A 147 3.84 -6.10 9.41
C TYR A 147 5.08 -5.98 8.54
N LEU A 148 4.89 -5.77 7.24
CA LEU A 148 5.97 -5.45 6.31
C LEU A 148 6.06 -3.93 6.12
N PHE A 149 7.24 -3.35 6.30
CA PHE A 149 7.44 -1.92 6.11
C PHE A 149 8.03 -1.62 4.74
N THR A 150 7.32 -0.78 3.99
CA THR A 150 7.72 -0.34 2.66
C THR A 150 7.69 1.17 2.55
N PHE A 151 8.41 1.70 1.55
CA PHE A 151 8.44 3.13 1.28
C PHE A 151 8.34 3.42 -0.21
N LEU A 152 7.63 4.49 -0.54
CA LEU A 152 7.59 5.08 -1.88
C LEU A 152 8.01 6.54 -1.80
N LYS A 153 8.70 7.04 -2.82
CA LYS A 153 8.87 8.48 -3.01
C LYS A 153 7.52 9.09 -3.40
N ALA A 154 7.08 10.11 -2.67
CA ALA A 154 5.87 10.87 -3.01
C ALA A 154 6.16 12.07 -3.91
N ALA A 155 7.18 12.87 -3.56
CA ALA A 155 7.54 14.08 -4.27
C ALA A 155 8.94 14.56 -3.85
N ASP A 156 9.48 15.55 -4.56
CA ASP A 156 10.77 16.17 -4.22
C ASP A 156 10.73 17.01 -2.93
N SER A 157 9.54 17.46 -2.53
CA SER A 157 9.33 18.32 -1.37
C SER A 157 7.97 18.05 -0.71
N LEU A 158 7.83 18.42 0.56
CA LEU A 158 6.59 18.40 1.36
C LEU A 158 5.50 19.38 0.88
N ASP A 159 5.42 19.64 -0.43
CA ASP A 159 4.33 20.41 -1.02
C ASP A 159 3.14 19.47 -1.28
N GLU A 160 2.10 19.57 -0.46
CA GLU A 160 0.91 18.72 -0.56
C GLU A 160 0.16 18.84 -1.91
N ARG A 161 0.46 19.89 -2.70
CA ARG A 161 -0.05 20.05 -4.08
C ARG A 161 0.60 19.08 -5.07
N LYS A 162 1.77 18.53 -4.73
CA LYS A 162 2.50 17.56 -5.53
C LYS A 162 2.15 16.13 -5.11
N GLN A 163 0.90 15.74 -5.30
CA GLN A 163 0.51 14.34 -5.08
C GLN A 163 1.09 13.44 -6.17
N LEU A 164 1.57 12.25 -5.78
CA LEU A 164 2.03 11.21 -6.70
C LEU A 164 0.95 10.83 -7.73
N ILE A 165 -0.29 10.66 -7.25
CA ILE A 165 -1.46 10.30 -8.04
C ILE A 165 -2.44 11.48 -7.98
N ASP A 166 -2.65 12.14 -9.12
CA ASP A 166 -3.68 13.15 -9.30
C ASP A 166 -4.97 12.47 -9.78
N ILE A 167 -6.07 12.64 -9.05
CA ILE A 167 -7.38 12.08 -9.40
C ILE A 167 -8.19 13.11 -10.16
N HIS A 168 -8.72 12.73 -11.32
CA HIS A 168 -9.60 13.55 -12.13
C HIS A 168 -11.00 12.94 -12.13
N LEU A 169 -11.98 13.72 -11.69
CA LEU A 169 -13.40 13.36 -11.72
C LEU A 169 -14.13 14.48 -12.41
N SER A 170 -15.04 14.15 -13.32
CA SER A 170 -16.03 15.09 -13.82
C SER A 170 -17.03 15.46 -12.72
N GLU A 171 -17.79 16.54 -12.90
CA GLU A 171 -18.83 16.94 -11.94
C GLU A 171 -19.87 15.84 -11.73
N LYS A 172 -20.22 15.08 -12.79
CA LYS A 172 -21.14 13.94 -12.72
C LYS A 172 -20.58 12.82 -11.85
N GLN A 173 -19.32 12.46 -12.05
CA GLN A 173 -18.65 11.43 -11.25
C GLN A 173 -18.51 11.84 -9.78
N GLU A 174 -18.13 13.09 -9.51
CA GLU A 174 -17.98 13.61 -8.16
C GLU A 174 -19.33 13.65 -7.42
N LYS A 175 -20.41 14.06 -8.11
CA LYS A 175 -21.78 14.02 -7.58
C LYS A 175 -22.22 12.59 -7.25
N TYR A 176 -22.08 11.66 -8.20
CA TYR A 176 -22.45 10.26 -8.02
C TYR A 176 -21.74 9.60 -6.83
N LEU A 177 -20.42 9.77 -6.70
CA LEU A 177 -19.67 9.24 -5.56
C LEU A 177 -20.08 9.88 -4.23
N THR A 178 -20.39 11.17 -4.24
CA THR A 178 -20.86 11.89 -3.05
C THR A 178 -22.20 11.36 -2.59
N GLU A 179 -23.15 11.15 -3.50
CA GLU A 179 -24.46 10.56 -3.23
C GLU A 179 -24.33 9.14 -2.65
N LEU A 180 -23.48 8.28 -3.23
CA LEU A 180 -23.18 6.97 -2.66
C LEU A 180 -22.58 7.05 -1.26
N CYS A 181 -21.64 7.98 -1.03
CA CYS A 181 -21.06 8.20 0.29
C CYS A 181 -22.12 8.62 1.32
N HIS A 182 -23.13 9.40 0.92
CA HIS A 182 -24.25 9.77 1.78
C HIS A 182 -25.17 8.57 2.05
N GLN A 183 -25.56 7.85 1.01
CA GLN A 183 -26.41 6.66 1.10
C GLN A 183 -25.84 5.61 2.05
N PHE A 184 -24.56 5.29 1.93
CA PHE A 184 -23.91 4.22 2.71
C PHE A 184 -23.24 4.70 4.00
N ARG A 185 -23.40 5.99 4.38
CA ARG A 185 -22.73 6.57 5.57
C ARG A 185 -22.96 5.76 6.85
N ASN A 186 -24.18 5.28 7.05
CA ASN A 186 -24.60 4.55 8.25
C ASN A 186 -24.50 3.03 8.10
N ASN A 187 -24.33 2.52 6.87
CA ASN A 187 -24.35 1.08 6.58
C ASN A 187 -22.99 0.51 6.17
N ARG A 188 -21.89 1.18 6.57
CA ARG A 188 -20.50 0.77 6.26
C ARG A 188 -20.07 -0.59 6.83
N ARG A 189 -20.92 -1.23 7.63
CA ARG A 189 -20.68 -2.54 8.25
C ARG A 189 -21.65 -3.61 7.73
N SER A 190 -22.46 -3.30 6.72
CA SER A 190 -23.28 -4.32 6.08
C SER A 190 -22.39 -5.45 5.57
N LYS A 191 -22.84 -6.69 5.77
CA LYS A 191 -22.22 -7.87 5.18
C LYS A 191 -22.73 -8.14 3.76
N GLU A 192 -23.84 -7.51 3.39
CA GLU A 192 -24.46 -7.66 2.09
C GLU A 192 -23.79 -6.76 1.06
N GLN A 193 -23.65 -7.28 -0.16
CA GLN A 193 -23.09 -6.51 -1.26
C GLN A 193 -24.00 -5.32 -1.59
N PRO A 194 -23.49 -4.07 -1.52
CA PRO A 194 -24.31 -2.87 -1.65
C PRO A 194 -24.74 -2.62 -3.09
N PHE A 195 -23.92 -3.01 -4.06
CA PHE A 195 -24.17 -2.92 -5.49
C PHE A 195 -23.22 -3.84 -6.26
N ASP A 196 -23.63 -4.20 -7.48
CA ASP A 196 -22.78 -4.90 -8.43
C ASP A 196 -21.66 -3.96 -8.97
N ALA A 197 -20.44 -4.48 -9.06
CA ALA A 197 -19.28 -3.68 -9.47
C ALA A 197 -19.36 -3.28 -10.95
N SER A 198 -19.88 -4.15 -11.82
CA SER A 198 -20.02 -3.86 -13.26
C SER A 198 -21.02 -2.73 -13.47
N SER A 199 -22.14 -2.79 -12.74
CA SER A 199 -23.20 -1.77 -12.75
C SER A 199 -22.68 -0.43 -12.23
N PHE A 200 -21.89 -0.44 -11.15
CA PHE A 200 -21.21 0.76 -10.66
C PHE A 200 -20.31 1.39 -11.73
N TRP A 201 -19.45 0.61 -12.39
CA TRP A 201 -18.54 1.14 -13.40
C TRP A 201 -19.26 1.63 -14.65
N HIS A 202 -20.33 0.95 -15.07
CA HIS A 202 -21.17 1.42 -16.17
C HIS A 202 -21.76 2.81 -15.89
N GLN A 203 -22.31 3.01 -14.69
CA GLN A 203 -22.85 4.30 -14.28
C GLN A 203 -21.76 5.36 -14.09
N PHE A 204 -20.63 4.99 -13.48
CA PHE A 204 -19.51 5.90 -13.20
C PHE A 204 -18.83 6.44 -14.47
N TYR A 205 -18.75 5.63 -15.54
CA TYR A 205 -18.12 6.02 -16.79
C TYR A 205 -19.12 6.44 -17.89
N GLN A 206 -20.41 6.61 -17.58
CA GLN A 206 -21.43 6.90 -18.59
C GLN A 206 -21.10 8.19 -19.38
N GLY A 207 -20.50 8.01 -20.57
CA GLY A 207 -20.03 9.11 -21.44
C GLY A 207 -18.66 9.70 -21.07
N GLU A 208 -17.90 9.06 -20.18
CA GLU A 208 -16.61 9.54 -19.67
C GLU A 208 -15.45 8.65 -20.11
N ASN A 209 -14.28 9.23 -20.34
CA ASN A 209 -13.09 8.48 -20.75
C ASN A 209 -12.38 7.83 -19.54
N ARG A 210 -12.42 6.51 -19.45
CA ARG A 210 -11.72 5.71 -18.42
C ARG A 210 -10.23 6.00 -18.32
N ALA A 211 -9.56 6.34 -19.43
CA ALA A 211 -8.13 6.66 -19.42
C ALA A 211 -7.79 7.98 -18.72
N MET A 212 -8.77 8.85 -18.46
CA MET A 212 -8.55 10.17 -17.87
C MET A 212 -8.74 10.21 -16.34
N LEU A 213 -9.14 9.10 -15.71
CA LEU A 213 -9.47 9.04 -14.27
C LEU A 213 -8.32 9.51 -13.35
N PHE A 214 -7.08 9.31 -13.77
CA PHE A 214 -5.93 9.76 -12.99
C PHE A 214 -4.74 10.13 -13.87
N ARG A 215 -3.82 10.88 -13.28
CA ARG A 215 -2.46 11.08 -13.80
C ARG A 215 -1.46 10.70 -12.73
N LEU A 216 -0.55 9.80 -13.09
CA LEU A 216 0.62 9.46 -12.28
C LEU A 216 1.75 10.42 -12.63
N LYS A 217 2.30 11.14 -11.64
CA LYS A 217 3.36 12.15 -11.87
C LYS A 217 4.74 11.55 -12.10
N ASP A 218 5.01 10.42 -11.46
CA ASP A 218 6.32 9.76 -11.44
C ASP A 218 6.11 8.26 -11.20
N PHE A 219 7.13 7.45 -11.48
CA PHE A 219 7.14 5.99 -11.32
C PHE A 219 8.06 5.59 -10.15
N PRO A 220 7.72 5.92 -8.90
CA PRO A 220 8.61 5.68 -7.77
C PRO A 220 8.85 4.19 -7.54
N GLN A 221 10.10 3.85 -7.28
CA GLN A 221 10.49 2.50 -6.91
C GLN A 221 9.96 2.16 -5.51
N LEU A 222 9.39 0.96 -5.36
CA LEU A 222 9.03 0.44 -4.05
C LEU A 222 10.29 0.02 -3.30
N ILE A 223 10.45 0.53 -2.09
CA ILE A 223 11.55 0.18 -1.21
C ILE A 223 11.01 -0.79 -0.15
N ILE A 224 11.43 -2.05 -0.22
CA ILE A 224 11.06 -3.08 0.76
C ILE A 224 12.17 -3.18 1.80
N THR A 225 11.79 -3.08 3.07
CA THR A 225 12.77 -2.96 4.17
C THR A 225 12.65 -4.13 5.16
N GLY A 226 12.34 -3.85 6.42
CA GLY A 226 12.19 -4.84 7.47
C GLY A 226 10.74 -5.23 7.72
N TYR A 227 10.57 -6.24 8.55
CA TYR A 227 9.27 -6.67 9.05
C TYR A 227 9.27 -6.81 10.58
N ALA A 228 8.08 -6.85 11.16
CA ALA A 228 7.93 -7.10 12.60
C ALA A 228 6.78 -8.08 12.87
N GLY A 229 7.01 -9.00 13.79
CA GLY A 229 6.00 -9.89 14.37
C GLY A 229 6.08 -9.91 15.90
N PRO A 230 5.48 -10.92 16.56
CA PRO A 230 5.51 -11.12 18.02
C PRO A 230 6.89 -10.92 18.66
N HIS A 231 7.94 -11.44 18.02
CA HIS A 231 9.30 -11.33 18.50
C HIS A 231 9.87 -9.90 18.47
N GLN A 232 9.35 -8.99 17.65
CA GLN A 232 9.86 -7.62 17.49
C GLN A 232 9.01 -6.55 18.17
N TRP A 233 7.84 -6.89 18.74
CA TRP A 233 6.96 -5.90 19.37
C TRP A 233 7.63 -5.08 20.47
N HIS A 234 8.58 -5.66 21.19
CA HIS A 234 9.34 -4.98 22.24
C HIS A 234 10.24 -3.84 21.72
N HIS A 235 10.51 -3.76 20.42
CA HIS A 235 11.23 -2.63 19.82
C HIS A 235 10.35 -1.41 19.58
N PHE A 236 9.03 -1.58 19.58
CA PHE A 236 8.10 -0.51 19.25
C PHE A 236 7.79 0.37 20.45
N LYS A 237 7.71 1.67 20.19
CA LYS A 237 7.37 2.70 21.19
C LYS A 237 6.25 3.57 20.64
N ASP A 238 5.48 4.19 21.54
CA ASP A 238 4.51 5.19 21.11
C ASP A 238 5.24 6.40 20.50
N SER A 239 4.77 6.88 19.35
CA SER A 239 5.27 8.09 18.73
C SER A 239 4.83 9.37 19.44
N GLY A 240 3.83 9.26 20.33
CA GLY A 240 3.10 10.40 20.88
C GLY A 240 2.58 11.30 19.76
N GLU A 241 2.75 12.59 19.94
CA GLU A 241 2.36 13.62 18.98
C GLU A 241 3.33 13.79 17.82
N ASN A 242 4.43 13.02 17.75
CA ASN A 242 5.40 13.19 16.67
C ASN A 242 4.75 12.87 15.30
N ARG A 243 4.73 13.89 14.43
CA ARG A 243 4.22 13.83 13.06
C ARG A 243 5.29 13.92 11.99
N ILE A 244 6.51 14.31 12.37
CA ILE A 244 7.60 14.60 11.43
C ILE A 244 8.76 13.66 11.74
N TRP A 245 9.17 12.92 10.73
CA TRP A 245 10.18 11.89 10.88
C TRP A 245 11.40 12.21 10.03
N ASN A 246 12.58 11.86 10.57
CA ASN A 246 13.86 11.94 9.88
C ASN A 246 14.09 13.30 9.20
N ASN A 247 14.01 14.38 9.98
CA ASN A 247 14.26 15.76 9.54
C ASN A 247 13.36 16.21 8.37
N GLY A 248 12.10 15.77 8.34
CA GLY A 248 11.14 16.18 7.31
C GLY A 248 11.06 15.26 6.10
N LEU A 249 11.80 14.15 6.08
CA LEU A 249 11.69 13.15 5.00
C LEU A 249 10.31 12.50 4.95
N MET A 250 9.58 12.48 6.06
CA MET A 250 8.26 11.84 6.12
C MET A 250 7.36 12.57 7.12
N ARG A 251 6.08 12.66 6.76
CA ARG A 251 5.04 13.26 7.61
C ARG A 251 3.85 12.32 7.74
N THR A 252 3.35 12.15 8.95
CA THR A 252 2.10 11.41 9.22
C THR A 252 1.08 12.31 9.91
N VAL A 253 -0.19 11.91 9.87
CA VAL A 253 -1.30 12.61 10.54
C VAL A 253 -1.99 11.74 11.61
N ILE A 254 -1.49 10.53 11.81
CA ILE A 254 -2.04 9.52 12.73
C ILE A 254 -1.00 9.28 13.82
N ASN A 255 -1.44 9.02 15.06
CA ASN A 255 -0.55 8.48 16.11
C ASN A 255 -0.09 7.09 15.70
N ASN A 256 1.18 6.78 15.90
CA ASN A 256 1.74 5.49 15.54
C ASN A 256 2.48 4.87 16.72
N SER A 257 2.51 3.55 16.73
CA SER A 257 3.60 2.82 17.35
C SER A 257 4.72 2.69 16.33
N TYR A 258 5.98 2.89 16.73
CA TYR A 258 7.10 2.88 15.81
C TYR A 258 8.31 2.12 16.31
N SER A 259 9.05 1.52 15.37
CA SER A 259 10.42 1.03 15.56
C SER A 259 11.30 1.55 14.43
N ARG A 260 12.61 1.65 14.64
CA ARG A 260 13.55 1.98 13.55
C ARG A 260 13.80 0.73 12.72
N ILE A 261 13.85 0.85 11.40
CA ILE A 261 14.05 -0.29 10.48
C ILE A 261 15.31 -1.09 10.82
N HIS A 262 16.43 -0.47 11.20
CA HIS A 262 17.66 -1.20 11.56
C HIS A 262 17.52 -2.14 12.78
N LYS A 263 16.46 -1.99 13.59
CA LYS A 263 16.16 -2.89 14.71
C LYS A 263 15.27 -4.06 14.30
N LEU A 264 14.83 -4.10 13.05
CA LEU A 264 13.92 -5.11 12.54
C LEU A 264 14.67 -6.07 11.60
N PRO A 265 14.29 -7.36 11.55
CA PRO A 265 14.80 -8.27 10.55
C PRO A 265 14.43 -7.76 9.14
N ALA A 266 15.37 -7.87 8.21
CA ALA A 266 15.14 -7.51 6.81
C ALA A 266 14.18 -8.51 6.16
N PHE A 267 13.25 -8.06 5.32
CA PHE A 267 12.39 -8.98 4.54
C PHE A 267 13.23 -9.94 3.69
N ALA A 268 14.36 -9.45 3.16
CA ALA A 268 15.38 -10.21 2.45
C ALA A 268 15.88 -11.46 3.20
N SER A 269 15.82 -11.49 4.54
CA SER A 269 16.23 -12.68 5.31
C SER A 269 15.26 -13.85 5.17
N LEU A 270 14.03 -13.61 4.70
CA LEU A 270 13.01 -14.65 4.48
C LEU A 270 13.08 -15.27 3.09
N VAL A 271 13.87 -14.69 2.19
CA VAL A 271 14.00 -15.10 0.79
C VAL A 271 15.49 -15.22 0.41
N PRO A 272 16.23 -16.19 1.01
CA PRO A 272 17.68 -16.24 0.91
C PRO A 272 18.20 -16.40 -0.52
N HIS A 273 17.43 -17.04 -1.41
CA HIS A 273 17.77 -17.22 -2.82
C HIS A 273 17.94 -15.88 -3.57
N LEU A 274 17.37 -14.78 -3.07
CA LEU A 274 17.58 -13.46 -3.65
C LEU A 274 18.94 -12.85 -3.28
N LYS A 275 19.65 -13.36 -2.26
CA LYS A 275 20.92 -12.79 -1.80
C LYS A 275 22.03 -12.89 -2.84
N GLU A 276 21.97 -13.88 -3.72
CA GLU A 276 22.93 -14.07 -4.80
C GLU A 276 22.73 -13.08 -5.97
N GLY A 277 21.62 -12.33 -6.01
CA GLY A 277 21.29 -11.35 -7.05
C GLY A 277 21.00 -9.92 -6.56
N MET A 278 21.20 -9.63 -5.26
CA MET A 278 20.69 -8.43 -4.58
C MET A 278 21.65 -7.21 -4.56
N GLU A 279 22.47 -6.98 -5.59
CA GLU A 279 23.18 -5.69 -5.70
C GLU A 279 22.24 -4.57 -6.18
N ARG A 280 21.28 -4.91 -7.06
CA ARG A 280 20.06 -4.21 -7.45
C ARG A 280 19.12 -5.30 -7.96
N ALA A 281 17.84 -5.31 -7.63
CA ALA A 281 16.92 -6.36 -8.08
C ALA A 281 16.59 -6.18 -9.58
N HIS A 282 17.61 -6.27 -10.44
CA HIS A 282 17.47 -6.14 -11.88
C HIS A 282 16.62 -7.30 -12.41
N PHE A 283 15.45 -6.98 -12.96
CA PHE A 283 14.64 -7.95 -13.67
C PHE A 283 15.40 -8.48 -14.89
N SER A 284 15.82 -9.74 -14.85
CA SER A 284 16.05 -10.49 -16.08
C SER A 284 14.68 -10.94 -16.60
N HIS A 285 14.19 -10.33 -17.67
CA HIS A 285 13.01 -10.84 -18.38
C HIS A 285 13.17 -12.34 -18.67
N PRO A 286 12.18 -13.19 -18.36
CA PRO A 286 12.10 -14.48 -19.01
C PRO A 286 11.87 -14.20 -20.50
N LYS A 287 12.85 -14.52 -21.34
CA LYS A 287 12.65 -14.51 -22.79
C LYS A 287 11.44 -15.42 -23.10
N GLY A 288 10.37 -14.81 -23.59
CA GLY A 288 9.32 -15.48 -24.34
C GLY A 288 8.28 -16.24 -23.50
N ARG A 289 7.17 -15.56 -23.19
CA ARG A 289 5.83 -16.16 -23.33
C ARG A 289 4.92 -15.16 -24.01
N ARG A 290 4.51 -15.49 -25.24
CA ARG A 290 3.44 -14.78 -25.95
C ARG A 290 2.16 -14.92 -25.12
N ASN A 291 1.44 -13.82 -24.97
CA ASN A 291 0.09 -13.78 -24.42
C ASN A 291 -0.85 -14.56 -25.38
N PRO A 292 -1.51 -15.65 -24.94
CA PRO A 292 -2.40 -16.42 -25.80
C PRO A 292 -3.76 -15.77 -26.06
N TYR A 293 -4.01 -14.57 -25.52
CA TYR A 293 -5.28 -13.84 -25.67
C TYR A 293 -5.21 -12.67 -26.66
N LEU A 294 -4.17 -12.61 -27.48
CA LEU A 294 -4.09 -11.70 -28.63
C LEU A 294 -3.78 -12.52 -29.89
N SER A 295 -4.82 -13.16 -30.41
CA SER A 295 -4.95 -13.61 -31.79
C SER A 295 -6.41 -13.48 -32.19
#